data_AF-A0AAE7EHE4-F1
#
_entry.id   AF-A0AAE7EHE4-F1
#
_cell.length_a   1.000
_cell.length_b   1.000
_cell.length_c   1.000
_cell.angle_alpha   90.00
_cell.angle_beta   90.00
_cell.angle_gamma   90.00
#
_symmetry.space_group_name_H-M   'P 1'
#
loop_
_entity.id
_entity.type
_entity.pdbx_description
1 polymer ?
#
loop_
_entity_poly.entity_id
_entity_poly.type
_entity_poly.pdbx_seq_one_letter_code
_entity_poly.pdbx_strand_id
1 'polypeptide(L)'
;MKKLSLVITLALFSLAFSSSAAKKLSDHQVLVDCNKSASALVEFYEKEVKLKESRRLDLIEIISGACQYGYQSAQDGMQYKDIERGIIADARKEAPDYEDQDPAVLERRVGLILASIQAGFYIFNNGGLSK
;
A
#
# COMPACT_ATOMS: atom_id res chain seq x y z
N MET A 1 -42.94 -17.59 -32.56
CA MET A 1 -42.57 -18.70 -31.63
C MET A 1 -41.12 -19.09 -31.87
N LYS A 2 -40.32 -19.21 -30.79
CA LYS A 2 -39.01 -19.91 -30.64
C LYS A 2 -37.82 -19.33 -31.45
N LYS A 3 -36.93 -18.53 -30.84
CA LYS A 3 -35.73 -18.85 -30.03
C LYS A 3 -34.60 -19.53 -30.82
N LEU A 4 -33.43 -18.89 -30.84
CA LEU A 4 -32.07 -19.37 -30.48
C LEU A 4 -31.05 -18.43 -31.16
N SER A 5 -30.52 -17.43 -30.45
CA SER A 5 -29.22 -17.50 -29.75
C SER A 5 -28.09 -18.01 -30.64
N LEU A 6 -27.26 -17.09 -31.15
CA LEU A 6 -25.91 -17.42 -31.58
C LEU A 6 -24.90 -16.72 -30.66
N VAL A 7 -24.07 -17.58 -30.11
CA VAL A 7 -23.12 -17.43 -29.01
C VAL A 7 -22.02 -16.43 -29.36
N ILE A 8 -21.85 -15.40 -28.53
CA ILE A 8 -20.61 -14.62 -28.48
C ILE A 8 -19.57 -15.54 -27.86
N THR A 9 -18.65 -16.03 -28.68
CA THR A 9 -17.49 -16.79 -28.25
C THR A 9 -16.64 -15.87 -27.38
N LEU A 10 -16.76 -15.99 -26.06
CA LEU A 10 -15.78 -15.43 -25.13
C LEU A 10 -14.44 -16.06 -25.48
N ALA A 11 -13.54 -15.26 -26.03
CA ALA A 11 -12.13 -15.60 -26.05
C ALA A 11 -11.70 -15.78 -24.59
N LEU A 12 -11.61 -17.04 -24.17
CA LEU A 12 -10.90 -17.45 -22.98
C LEU A 12 -9.43 -17.07 -23.20
N PHE A 13 -9.07 -15.83 -22.83
CA PHE A 13 -7.71 -15.53 -22.44
C PHE A 13 -7.44 -16.37 -21.19
N SER A 14 -7.00 -17.60 -21.42
CA SER A 14 -6.21 -18.32 -20.44
C SER A 14 -4.93 -17.53 -20.25
N LEU A 15 -5.00 -16.52 -19.37
CA LEU A 15 -3.82 -15.97 -18.71
C LEU A 15 -3.22 -17.15 -17.95
N ALA A 16 -2.30 -17.84 -18.62
CA ALA A 16 -1.35 -18.70 -17.96
C ALA A 16 -0.57 -17.79 -17.01
N PHE A 17 -1.03 -17.70 -15.76
CA PHE A 17 -0.18 -17.26 -14.67
C PHE A 17 0.90 -18.34 -14.55
N SER A 18 1.96 -18.19 -15.34
CA SER A 18 3.22 -18.87 -15.09
C SER A 18 3.55 -18.55 -13.64
N SER A 19 3.42 -19.54 -12.76
CA SER A 19 3.85 -19.45 -11.37
C SER A 19 5.38 -19.46 -11.35
N SER A 20 5.97 -18.40 -11.89
CA SER A 20 7.23 -17.89 -11.36
C SER A 20 6.88 -17.50 -9.93
N ALA A 21 7.09 -18.41 -8.98
CA ALA A 21 7.13 -18.06 -7.58
C ALA A 21 8.10 -16.89 -7.49
N ALA A 22 7.57 -15.66 -7.36
CA ALA A 22 8.38 -14.47 -7.27
C ALA A 22 9.39 -14.74 -6.15
N LYS A 23 10.68 -14.71 -6.49
CA LYS A 23 11.74 -15.06 -5.55
C LYS A 23 11.52 -14.20 -4.31
N LYS A 24 11.23 -14.85 -3.18
CA LYS A 24 11.04 -14.15 -1.91
C LYS A 24 12.28 -13.28 -1.67
N LEU A 25 12.04 -11.99 -1.48
CA LEU A 25 13.10 -11.02 -1.21
C LEU A 25 13.69 -11.32 0.17
N SER A 26 14.97 -11.02 0.36
CA SER A 26 15.52 -10.96 1.71
C SER A 26 14.98 -9.75 2.46
N ASP A 27 14.98 -9.81 3.79
CA ASP A 27 14.54 -8.68 4.64
C ASP A 27 15.27 -7.38 4.29
N HIS A 28 16.56 -7.47 3.94
CA HIS A 28 17.33 -6.31 3.48
C HIS A 28 16.80 -5.73 2.16
N GLN A 29 16.43 -6.57 1.20
CA GLN A 29 15.85 -6.12 -0.08
C GLN A 29 14.49 -5.47 0.13
N VAL A 30 13.66 -6.06 1.01
CA VAL A 30 12.37 -5.48 1.40
C VAL A 30 12.58 -4.11 2.04
N LEU A 31 13.50 -4.00 2.99
CA LEU A 31 13.83 -2.73 3.65
C LEU A 31 14.30 -1.66 2.64
N VAL A 32 15.19 -2.02 1.72
CA VAL A 32 15.69 -1.10 0.69
C VAL A 32 14.56 -0.58 -0.19
N ASP A 33 13.68 -1.46 -0.67
CA ASP A 33 12.57 -1.08 -1.53
C ASP A 33 11.50 -0.28 -0.78
N CYS A 34 11.20 -0.65 0.47
CA CYS A 34 10.31 0.13 1.33
C CYS A 34 10.89 1.51 1.65
N ASN A 35 12.19 1.65 1.90
CA ASN A 35 12.83 2.96 2.10
C ASN A 35 12.75 3.84 0.85
N LYS A 36 12.92 3.28 -0.34
CA LYS A 36 12.74 4.02 -1.61
C LYS A 36 11.30 4.49 -1.76
N SER A 37 10.33 3.59 -1.58
CA SER A 37 8.91 3.93 -1.67
C SER A 37 8.51 4.98 -0.65
N ALA A 38 8.93 4.82 0.61
CA ALA A 38 8.67 5.76 1.68
C ALA A 38 9.25 7.15 1.39
N SER A 39 10.49 7.22 0.90
CA SER A 39 11.12 8.48 0.53
C SER A 39 10.32 9.21 -0.56
N ALA A 40 9.89 8.49 -1.61
CA ALA A 40 9.08 9.06 -2.69
C ALA A 40 7.69 9.50 -2.22
N LEU A 41 7.05 8.72 -1.36
CA LEU A 41 5.74 9.04 -0.78
C LEU A 41 5.80 10.26 0.13
N VAL A 42 6.83 10.36 0.98
CA VAL A 42 7.03 11.53 1.86
C VAL A 42 7.36 12.77 1.03
N GLU A 43 8.18 12.66 -0.01
CA GLU A 43 8.46 13.78 -0.92
C GLU A 43 7.18 14.27 -1.61
N PHE A 44 6.29 13.36 -2.03
CA PHE A 44 4.98 13.74 -2.58
C PHE A 44 4.11 14.45 -1.53
N TYR A 45 4.05 13.92 -0.31
CA TYR A 45 3.32 14.52 0.81
C TYR A 45 3.83 15.92 1.17
N GLU A 46 5.14 16.16 1.08
CA GLU A 46 5.78 17.46 1.36
C GLU A 46 5.44 18.57 0.36
N LYS A 47 4.85 18.23 -0.79
CA LYS A 47 4.28 19.22 -1.72
C LYS A 47 3.03 19.88 -1.14
N GLU A 48 2.30 19.18 -0.28
CA GLU A 48 1.05 19.63 0.31
C GLU A 48 1.18 20.03 1.78
N VAL A 49 2.14 19.45 2.51
CA VAL A 49 2.37 19.70 3.94
C VAL A 49 3.87 19.91 4.20
N LYS A 50 4.29 21.14 4.49
CA LYS A 50 5.70 21.44 4.76
C LYS A 50 6.16 20.84 6.09
N LEU A 51 7.20 20.01 6.04
CA LEU A 51 7.83 19.40 7.20
C LEU A 51 9.19 20.03 7.50
N LYS A 52 9.57 20.04 8.77
CA LYS A 52 10.97 20.25 9.18
C LYS A 52 11.76 18.98 8.89
N GLU A 53 13.06 19.12 8.61
CA GLU A 53 13.92 17.98 8.24
C GLU A 53 13.92 16.84 9.28
N SER A 54 13.94 17.15 10.58
CA SER A 54 13.84 16.13 11.63
C SER A 54 12.55 15.31 11.54
N ARG A 55 11.41 15.99 11.36
CA ARG A 55 10.10 15.35 11.17
C ARG A 55 10.01 14.56 9.87
N ARG A 56 10.76 14.96 8.84
CA ARG A 56 10.81 14.25 7.56
C ARG A 56 11.45 12.88 7.71
N LEU A 57 12.58 12.80 8.43
CA LEU A 57 13.25 11.53 8.68
C LEU A 57 12.39 10.59 9.53
N ASP A 58 11.79 11.10 10.62
CA ASP A 58 10.84 10.35 11.44
C ASP A 58 9.68 9.81 10.59
N LEU A 59 9.14 10.63 9.69
CA LEU A 59 8.05 10.22 8.83
C LEU A 59 8.48 9.15 7.82
N ILE A 60 9.67 9.27 7.22
CA ILE A 60 10.21 8.24 6.32
C ILE A 60 10.33 6.89 7.04
N GLU A 61 10.79 6.89 8.30
CA GLU A 61 10.88 5.67 9.11
C GLU A 61 9.50 5.04 9.33
N ILE A 62 8.52 5.84 9.78
CA ILE A 62 7.13 5.37 9.99
C ILE A 62 6.55 4.80 8.70
N ILE A 63 6.70 5.52 7.58
CA ILE A 63 6.16 5.13 6.29
C ILE A 63 6.88 3.88 5.76
N SER A 64 8.20 3.76 5.94
CA SER A 64 8.93 2.53 5.60
C SER A 64 8.46 1.34 6.44
N GLY A 65 8.19 1.55 7.73
CA GLY A 65 7.59 0.54 8.61
C GLY A 65 6.21 0.08 8.12
N ALA A 66 5.35 1.01 7.70
CA ALA A 66 4.05 0.68 7.13
C ALA A 66 4.16 -0.14 5.82
N CYS A 67 5.14 0.14 4.98
CA CYS A 67 5.43 -0.67 3.79
C CYS A 67 5.88 -2.09 4.16
N GLN A 68 6.80 -2.23 5.13
CA GLN A 68 7.26 -3.53 5.59
C GLN A 68 6.10 -4.34 6.22
N TYR A 69 5.23 -3.69 6.98
CA TYR A 69 4.00 -4.28 7.48
C TYR A 69 3.10 -4.76 6.34
N GLY A 70 2.92 -3.97 5.28
CA GLY A 70 2.17 -4.37 4.08
C GLY A 70 2.78 -5.59 3.38
N TYR A 71 4.11 -5.64 3.24
CA TYR A 71 4.81 -6.79 2.67
C TYR A 71 4.58 -8.06 3.50
N GLN A 72 4.79 -7.98 4.81
CA GLN A 72 4.60 -9.09 5.74
C GLN A 72 3.14 -9.55 5.76
N SER A 73 2.21 -8.61 5.74
CA SER A 73 0.77 -8.90 5.67
C SER A 73 0.38 -9.68 4.43
N ALA A 74 0.90 -9.29 3.27
CA ALA A 74 0.68 -9.99 2.03
C ALA A 74 1.30 -11.40 2.08
N GLN A 75 2.49 -11.53 2.67
CA GLN A 75 3.15 -12.81 2.90
C GLN A 75 2.33 -13.74 3.80
N ASP A 76 1.64 -13.19 4.81
CA ASP A 76 0.77 -13.93 5.73
C ASP A 76 -0.62 -14.23 5.12
N GLY A 77 -0.85 -13.86 3.85
CA GLY A 77 -2.08 -14.13 3.13
C GLY A 77 -3.25 -13.20 3.49
N MET A 78 -2.97 -12.08 4.18
CA MET A 78 -3.99 -11.09 4.49
C MET A 78 -4.40 -10.31 3.24
N GLN A 79 -5.67 -9.90 3.20
CA GLN A 79 -6.20 -9.08 2.11
C GLN A 79 -6.00 -7.60 2.45
N TYR A 80 -5.50 -6.83 1.47
CA TYR A 80 -5.29 -5.38 1.63
C TYR A 80 -6.54 -4.66 2.14
N LYS A 81 -7.73 -5.03 1.62
CA LYS A 81 -9.01 -4.39 1.99
C LYS A 81 -9.37 -4.53 3.47
N ASP A 82 -8.95 -5.60 4.13
CA ASP A 82 -9.25 -5.80 5.54
C ASP A 82 -8.35 -4.92 6.42
N ILE A 83 -7.09 -4.76 6.02
CA ILE A 83 -6.13 -3.84 6.66
C ILE A 83 -6.57 -2.39 6.47
N GLU A 84 -6.93 -2.01 5.24
CA GLU A 84 -7.45 -0.68 4.91
C GLU A 84 -8.65 -0.32 5.79
N ARG A 85 -9.61 -1.25 5.91
CA ARG A 85 -10.79 -1.05 6.75
C ARG A 85 -10.40 -0.85 8.22
N GLY A 86 -9.45 -1.64 8.74
CA GLY A 86 -8.95 -1.51 10.10
C GLY A 86 -8.36 -0.13 10.38
N ILE A 87 -7.43 0.31 9.52
CA ILE A 87 -6.75 1.60 9.66
C ILE A 87 -7.73 2.77 9.59
N ILE A 88 -8.68 2.73 8.66
CA ILE A 88 -9.71 3.79 8.56
C ILE A 88 -10.61 3.79 9.79
N ALA A 89 -10.98 2.62 10.30
CA ALA A 89 -11.81 2.52 11.50
C ALA A 89 -11.10 3.06 12.73
N ASP A 90 -9.81 2.77 12.89
CA ASP A 90 -9.03 3.25 14.03
C ASP A 90 -8.75 4.75 13.94
N ALA A 91 -8.40 5.26 12.75
CA ALA A 91 -8.25 6.70 12.53
C ALA A 91 -9.53 7.49 12.84
N ARG A 92 -10.72 6.91 12.56
CA ARG A 92 -12.01 7.52 12.91
C ARG A 92 -12.30 7.51 14.41
N LYS A 93 -11.80 6.52 15.15
CA LYS A 93 -11.95 6.44 16.61
C LYS A 93 -11.02 7.42 17.32
N GLU A 94 -9.83 7.66 16.77
CA GLU A 94 -8.83 8.58 17.33
C GLU A 94 -9.11 10.05 16.96
N ALA A 95 -9.81 10.31 15.85
CA ALA A 95 -10.20 11.66 15.42
C ALA A 95 -10.88 12.55 16.50
N PRO A 96 -11.84 12.06 17.31
CA PRO A 96 -12.49 12.89 18.34
C PRO A 96 -11.58 13.31 19.51
N ASP A 97 -10.43 12.66 19.72
CA ASP A 97 -9.53 12.94 20.84
C ASP A 97 -8.42 13.97 20.49
N TYR A 98 -8.33 14.40 19.22
CA TYR A 98 -7.38 15.44 18.80
C TYR A 98 -8.08 16.80 18.69
N GLU A 99 -8.21 17.52 19.82
CA GLU A 99 -8.74 18.90 19.84
C GLU A 99 -7.95 19.89 18.96
N ASP A 100 -6.73 19.52 18.52
CA ASP A 100 -5.78 20.40 17.82
C ASP A 100 -5.33 19.93 16.41
N GLN A 101 -5.92 18.88 15.82
CA GLN A 101 -5.53 18.43 14.47
C GLN A 101 -6.60 18.71 13.41
N ASP A 102 -6.20 19.44 12.37
CA ASP A 102 -7.00 19.65 11.15
C ASP A 102 -7.43 18.28 10.55
N PRO A 103 -8.74 18.01 10.41
CA PRO A 103 -9.24 16.77 9.83
C PRO A 103 -8.63 16.45 8.45
N ALA A 104 -8.34 17.46 7.63
CA ALA A 104 -7.69 17.27 6.34
C ALA A 104 -6.25 16.75 6.48
N VAL A 105 -5.54 17.14 7.55
CA VAL A 105 -4.19 16.64 7.84
C VAL A 105 -4.24 15.18 8.30
N LEU A 106 -5.24 14.81 9.11
CA LEU A 106 -5.44 13.43 9.53
C LEU A 106 -5.73 12.52 8.32
N GLU A 107 -6.67 12.93 7.44
CA GLU A 107 -6.98 12.19 6.21
C GLU A 107 -5.76 11.98 5.32
N ARG A 108 -4.94 13.02 5.14
CA ARG A 108 -3.70 12.90 4.34
C ARG A 108 -2.69 11.96 4.97
N ARG A 109 -2.52 11.97 6.30
CA ARG A 109 -1.64 11.02 6.99
C ARG A 109 -2.12 9.59 6.85
N VAL A 110 -3.43 9.36 7.01
CA VAL A 110 -4.03 8.03 6.79
C VAL A 110 -3.82 7.58 5.35
N GLY A 111 -4.05 8.46 4.37
CA GLY A 111 -3.78 8.19 2.96
C GLY A 111 -2.32 7.82 2.69
N LEU A 112 -1.38 8.53 3.30
CA LEU A 112 0.06 8.25 3.20
C LEU A 112 0.43 6.86 3.75
N ILE A 113 -0.11 6.50 4.91
CA ILE A 113 0.08 5.17 5.53
C ILE A 113 -0.50 4.08 4.62
N LEU A 114 -1.73 4.25 4.13
CA LEU A 114 -2.40 3.29 3.25
C LEU A 114 -1.66 3.10 1.92
N ALA A 115 -1.16 4.18 1.32
CA ALA A 115 -0.35 4.12 0.10
C ALA A 115 0.96 3.34 0.34
N SER A 116 1.57 3.51 1.51
CA SER A 116 2.77 2.77 1.89
C SER A 116 2.50 1.27 2.06
N ILE A 117 1.39 0.91 2.71
CA ILE A 117 0.97 -0.49 2.86
C ILE A 117 0.71 -1.12 1.49
N GLN A 118 0.03 -0.41 0.58
CA GLN A 118 -0.17 -0.86 -0.80
C GLN A 118 1.16 -1.11 -1.51
N ALA A 119 2.17 -0.26 -1.29
CA ALA A 119 3.51 -0.47 -1.84
C ALA A 119 4.14 -1.79 -1.32
N GLY A 120 3.96 -2.10 -0.03
CA GLY A 120 4.38 -3.38 0.54
C GLY A 120 3.73 -4.60 -0.14
N PHE A 121 2.42 -4.54 -0.35
CA PHE A 121 1.68 -5.56 -1.11
C PHE A 121 2.18 -5.68 -2.55
N TYR A 122 2.44 -4.56 -3.21
CA TYR A 122 3.01 -4.55 -4.56
C TYR A 122 4.39 -5.21 -4.59
N ILE A 123 5.28 -4.87 -3.67
CA ILE A 123 6.64 -5.44 -3.59
C ILE A 123 6.57 -6.97 -3.41
N PHE A 124 5.67 -7.45 -2.54
CA PHE A 124 5.46 -8.88 -2.33
C PHE A 124 4.99 -9.57 -3.62
N ASN A 125 3.95 -9.04 -4.25
CA ASN A 125 3.33 -9.65 -5.43
C ASN A 125 4.22 -9.62 -6.68
N ASN A 126 5.13 -8.65 -6.78
CA ASN A 126 5.97 -8.45 -7.97
C ASN A 126 7.44 -8.84 -7.77
N GLY A 127 7.84 -9.23 -6.55
CA GLY A 127 9.24 -9.59 -6.24
C GLY A 127 10.18 -8.37 -6.24
N GLY A 128 9.69 -7.21 -5.80
CA GLY A 128 10.47 -5.96 -5.72
C GLY A 128 9.80 -4.76 -6.39
N LEU A 129 10.39 -3.59 -6.18
CA LEU A 129 10.19 -2.44 -7.07
C LEU A 129 11.08 -2.68 -8.29
N SER A 130 10.49 -3.10 -9.41
CA SER A 130 11.17 -3.36 -10.68
C SER A 130 12.33 -2.37 -10.95
N LYS A 131 13.51 -2.88 -11.34
CA LYS A 131 14.67 -2.06 -11.73
C LYS A 131 14.35 -1.13 -12.90
#